data_AF-U6KGP7-F1
#
_entry.id   AF-U6KGP7-F1
#
_cell.length_a   1.000
_cell.length_b   1.000
_cell.length_c   1.000
_cell.angle_alpha   90.00
_cell.angle_beta   90.00
_cell.angle_gamma   90.00
#
_symmetry.space_group_name_H-M   'P 1'
#
loop_
_entity.id
_entity.type
_entity.pdbx_description
1 polymer ?
#
loop_
_entity_poly.entity_id
_entity_poly.type
_entity_poly.pdbx_seq_one_letter_code
_entity_poly.pdbx_strand_id
1 'polypeptide(L)'
;MERKVQRERSSMQRQLRRLQQQLKSERRRRQQLQAQMQQVRDGQSQQQHLPWHYLLWHQQQQLLRQQQQQQQYLLQQQAHLPQRPLHQPQPPPLLQHDQEKRQRLMQQQEQHVMPVEEGTRQHTQRKRRREEQGELQPREEEQHRPRQHGNQHPGHLVEDEWLEPELPIAQAPQPSTSQQALQHSTAGAAARRSTSEDRSTQVTPFQVAIQLIPVLSSAPVVSISAAAAGDDAPVGPPVGAVTSNAGVALVLAAAEPKFAAPVTTGKAVKLKPRTVSGLQNHGSGKSNGTAAAGTAAAGSAIAASGSTSASTTPTDDSDSVPDDIREHPFVHLPQRLASTTTETVLVDLRRAVTACPGRLDLIPLLQEARDVLSRRFLCLEMQKKLAHLAGALIEHAMNHQHQDLSKVRTTRALVRLALRFLLMDVVVSAFIVLDQTPDGDFWKRFTDTVSHSPPLGPSQGSGEGRNTFALCLARELSKAIVTLKTGVRPKPEDLMRIKHMLFCSPSSPSRFRRPDFDGWRQDSCERIDEQ
;
A
#
# COMPACT_ATOMS: atom_id res chain seq x y z
N MET A 1 56.61 30.20 -44.94
CA MET A 1 56.48 29.80 -43.52
C MET A 1 55.04 29.86 -42.99
N GLU A 2 54.26 30.87 -43.34
CA GLU A 2 52.91 31.19 -42.84
C GLU A 2 51.96 29.99 -42.60
N ARG A 3 51.86 29.04 -43.55
CA ARG A 3 51.00 27.84 -43.41
C ARG A 3 51.34 26.98 -42.16
N LYS A 4 52.57 27.03 -41.66
CA LYS A 4 52.97 26.39 -40.38
C LYS A 4 52.46 27.19 -39.19
N VAL A 5 52.75 28.48 -39.15
CA VAL A 5 52.31 29.42 -38.08
C VAL A 5 50.78 29.42 -37.93
N GLN A 6 50.04 29.41 -39.03
CA GLN A 6 48.57 29.37 -38.99
C GLN A 6 48.04 28.02 -38.45
N ARG A 7 48.70 26.89 -38.79
CA ARG A 7 48.36 25.57 -38.20
C ARG A 7 48.63 25.54 -36.70
N GLU A 8 49.75 26.10 -36.26
CA GLU A 8 50.13 26.21 -34.84
C GLU A 8 49.13 27.10 -34.07
N ARG A 9 48.79 28.28 -34.61
CA ARG A 9 47.75 29.17 -34.07
C ARG A 9 46.40 28.48 -33.95
N SER A 10 45.95 27.76 -34.99
CA SER A 10 44.71 26.97 -34.96
C SER A 10 44.80 25.73 -34.05
N SER A 11 45.98 25.22 -33.73
CA SER A 11 46.16 24.16 -32.73
C SER A 11 45.99 24.73 -31.32
N MET A 12 46.75 25.78 -31.01
CA MET A 12 46.73 26.50 -29.73
C MET A 12 45.33 27.03 -29.38
N GLN A 13 44.61 27.59 -30.36
CA GLN A 13 43.23 28.07 -30.17
C GLN A 13 42.24 26.92 -29.88
N ARG A 14 42.45 25.72 -30.42
CA ARG A 14 41.66 24.53 -30.08
C ARG A 14 41.99 23.99 -28.68
N GLN A 15 43.25 24.03 -28.27
CA GLN A 15 43.68 23.69 -26.91
C GLN A 15 43.08 24.65 -25.88
N LEU A 16 43.08 25.97 -26.16
CA LEU A 16 42.46 26.99 -25.30
C LEU A 16 40.95 26.73 -25.11
N ARG A 17 40.22 26.41 -26.20
CA ARG A 17 38.79 26.08 -26.12
C ARG A 17 38.52 24.82 -25.28
N ARG A 18 39.37 23.79 -25.37
CA ARG A 18 39.26 22.57 -24.53
C ARG A 18 39.45 22.89 -23.05
N LEU A 19 40.47 23.69 -22.69
CA LEU A 19 40.71 24.13 -21.31
C LEU A 19 39.55 24.95 -20.74
N GLN A 20 38.99 25.87 -21.54
CA GLN A 20 37.80 26.64 -21.15
C GLN A 20 36.55 25.74 -20.92
N GLN A 21 36.35 24.71 -21.76
CA GLN A 21 35.28 23.74 -21.58
C GLN A 21 35.48 22.89 -20.31
N GLN A 22 36.72 22.46 -20.03
CA GLN A 22 37.07 21.73 -18.81
C GLN A 22 36.77 22.57 -17.56
N LEU A 23 37.28 23.81 -17.48
CA LEU A 23 36.99 24.75 -16.38
C LEU A 23 35.49 25.00 -16.18
N LYS A 24 34.72 25.14 -17.28
CA LYS A 24 33.25 25.32 -17.22
C LYS A 24 32.54 24.06 -16.69
N SER A 25 33.03 22.87 -17.05
CA SER A 25 32.50 21.59 -16.53
C SER A 25 32.83 21.40 -15.04
N GLU A 26 34.04 21.77 -14.62
CA GLU A 26 34.48 21.63 -13.24
C GLU A 26 33.74 22.62 -12.31
N ARG A 27 33.55 23.87 -12.74
CA ARG A 27 32.71 24.85 -12.01
C ARG A 27 31.29 24.31 -11.80
N ARG A 28 30.67 23.71 -12.83
CA ARG A 28 29.35 23.07 -12.71
C ARG A 28 29.36 21.92 -11.69
N ARG A 29 30.36 21.03 -11.74
CA ARG A 29 30.50 19.92 -10.78
C ARG A 29 30.68 20.42 -9.34
N ARG A 30 31.49 21.47 -9.13
CA ARG A 30 31.65 22.12 -7.81
C ARG A 30 30.34 22.73 -7.31
N GLN A 31 29.57 23.39 -8.18
CA GLN A 31 28.25 23.95 -7.82
C GLN A 31 27.24 22.84 -7.45
N GLN A 32 27.21 21.73 -8.19
CA GLN A 32 26.36 20.57 -7.85
C GLN A 32 26.73 19.95 -6.50
N LEU A 33 28.03 19.77 -6.21
CA LEU A 33 28.50 19.28 -4.91
C LEU A 33 28.16 20.25 -3.77
N GLN A 34 28.23 21.57 -3.99
CA GLN A 34 27.78 22.56 -3.00
C GLN A 34 26.26 22.49 -2.74
N ALA A 35 25.44 22.35 -3.79
CA ALA A 35 24.00 22.18 -3.65
C ALA A 35 23.64 20.90 -2.89
N GLN A 36 24.31 19.78 -3.19
CA GLN A 36 24.11 18.51 -2.48
C GLN A 36 24.54 18.60 -1.01
N MET A 37 25.70 19.21 -0.71
CA MET A 37 26.15 19.49 0.66
C MET A 37 25.13 20.36 1.43
N GLN A 38 24.52 21.35 0.77
CA GLN A 38 23.51 22.19 1.38
C GLN A 38 22.22 21.40 1.68
N GLN A 39 21.72 20.60 0.74
CA GLN A 39 20.56 19.71 0.98
C GLN A 39 20.79 18.73 2.13
N VAL A 40 21.98 18.12 2.24
CA VAL A 40 22.32 17.22 3.36
C VAL A 40 22.33 17.98 4.70
N ARG A 41 22.84 19.22 4.71
CA ARG A 41 22.87 20.08 5.91
C ARG A 41 21.47 20.52 6.34
N ASP A 42 20.63 20.88 5.37
CA ASP A 42 19.25 21.33 5.62
C ASP A 42 18.39 20.14 6.10
N GLY A 43 18.58 18.95 5.53
CA GLY A 43 17.97 17.71 6.02
C GLY A 43 18.42 17.30 7.42
N GLN A 44 19.72 17.39 7.74
CA GLN A 44 20.23 17.10 9.08
C GLN A 44 19.71 18.09 10.13
N SER A 45 19.64 19.39 9.81
CA SER A 45 19.12 20.39 10.76
C SER A 45 17.63 20.20 11.08
N GLN A 46 16.80 19.78 10.11
CA GLN A 46 15.43 19.35 10.38
C GLN A 46 15.37 18.12 11.30
N GLN A 47 16.20 17.10 11.07
CA GLN A 47 16.24 15.91 11.93
C GLN A 47 16.72 16.21 13.36
N GLN A 48 17.60 17.19 13.57
CA GLN A 48 18.07 17.55 14.93
C GLN A 48 17.10 18.46 15.69
N HIS A 49 16.23 19.22 15.01
CA HIS A 49 15.21 20.04 15.69
C HIS A 49 14.00 19.24 16.19
N LEU A 50 13.63 18.15 15.53
CA LEU A 50 12.46 17.33 15.89
C LEU A 50 12.51 16.77 17.34
N PRO A 51 13.63 16.16 17.81
CA PRO A 51 13.73 15.69 19.20
C PRO A 51 13.58 16.80 20.24
N TRP A 52 14.18 17.97 20.00
CA TRP A 52 14.08 19.11 20.92
C TRP A 52 12.68 19.70 21.01
N HIS A 53 11.98 19.83 19.87
CA HIS A 53 10.60 20.29 19.86
C HIS A 53 9.67 19.29 20.57
N TYR A 54 9.88 17.98 20.37
CA TYR A 54 9.09 16.95 21.07
C TYR A 54 9.34 16.95 22.58
N LEU A 55 10.61 17.07 23.01
CA LEU A 55 10.98 17.12 24.42
C LEU A 55 10.42 18.36 25.13
N LEU A 56 10.50 19.54 24.49
CA LEU A 56 9.96 20.80 25.02
C LEU A 56 8.44 20.76 25.14
N TRP A 57 7.75 20.24 24.11
CA TRP A 57 6.30 20.04 24.13
C TRP A 57 5.87 19.07 25.25
N HIS A 58 6.59 17.96 25.41
CA HIS A 58 6.31 16.98 26.47
C HIS A 58 6.56 17.56 27.88
N GLN A 59 7.57 18.41 28.05
CA GLN A 59 7.82 19.14 29.31
C GLN A 59 6.66 20.12 29.62
N GLN A 60 6.21 20.88 28.62
CA GLN A 60 5.07 21.79 28.78
C GLN A 60 3.78 21.03 29.15
N GLN A 61 3.53 19.87 28.53
CA GLN A 61 2.36 19.05 28.83
C GLN A 61 2.42 18.44 30.24
N GLN A 62 3.60 18.07 30.75
CA GLN A 62 3.78 17.66 32.15
C GLN A 62 3.50 18.81 33.13
N LEU A 63 3.97 20.03 32.82
CA LEU A 63 3.71 21.22 33.64
C LEU A 63 2.21 21.50 33.75
N LEU A 64 1.48 21.37 32.63
CA LEU A 64 0.03 21.59 32.56
C LEU A 64 -0.75 20.53 33.38
N ARG A 65 -0.36 19.25 33.30
CA ARG A 65 -0.93 18.20 34.18
C ARG A 65 -0.69 18.50 35.66
N GLN A 66 0.51 18.94 36.02
CA GLN A 66 0.86 19.24 37.42
C GLN A 66 0.06 20.45 37.96
N GLN A 67 -0.15 21.48 37.12
CA GLN A 67 -1.01 22.61 37.45
C GLN A 67 -2.47 22.15 37.66
N GLN A 68 -3.00 21.31 36.77
CA GLN A 68 -4.37 20.77 36.87
C GLN A 68 -4.57 19.90 38.12
N GLN A 69 -3.58 19.08 38.49
CA GLN A 69 -3.60 18.30 39.74
C GLN A 69 -3.63 19.21 40.99
N GLN A 70 -2.88 20.32 41.01
CA GLN A 70 -2.95 21.28 42.11
C GLN A 70 -4.33 21.97 42.20
N GLN A 71 -4.97 22.29 41.07
CA GLN A 71 -6.33 22.82 41.07
C GLN A 71 -7.34 21.80 41.65
N GLN A 72 -7.27 20.53 41.26
CA GLN A 72 -8.12 19.47 41.81
C GLN A 72 -7.91 19.28 43.33
N TYR A 73 -6.65 19.31 43.79
CA TYR A 73 -6.33 19.19 45.22
C TYR A 73 -6.89 20.35 46.06
N LEU A 74 -6.84 21.59 45.54
CA LEU A 74 -7.43 22.76 46.21
C LEU A 74 -8.96 22.69 46.30
N LEU A 75 -9.63 22.21 45.24
CA LEU A 75 -11.08 21.97 45.25
C LEU A 75 -11.46 20.88 46.26
N GLN A 76 -10.66 19.80 46.35
CA GLN A 76 -10.88 18.72 47.31
C GLN A 76 -10.69 19.20 48.77
N GLN A 77 -9.72 20.08 49.04
CA GLN A 77 -9.61 20.71 50.37
C GLN A 77 -10.84 21.58 50.71
N GLN A 78 -11.37 22.37 49.77
CA GLN A 78 -12.59 23.14 50.02
C GLN A 78 -13.81 22.24 50.27
N ALA A 79 -13.93 21.12 49.56
CA ALA A 79 -14.99 20.12 49.77
C ALA A 79 -14.84 19.32 51.09
N HIS A 80 -13.70 19.42 51.77
CA HIS A 80 -13.41 18.73 53.04
C HIS A 80 -13.32 19.67 54.25
N LEU A 81 -13.63 20.97 54.08
CA LEU A 81 -13.92 21.84 55.22
C LEU A 81 -15.22 21.33 55.89
N PRO A 82 -15.17 20.81 57.14
CA PRO A 82 -16.37 20.29 57.79
C PRO A 82 -17.36 21.43 57.99
N GLN A 83 -18.63 21.23 57.65
CA GLN A 83 -19.69 22.20 57.90
C GLN A 83 -19.86 22.38 59.41
N ARG A 84 -19.13 23.34 59.95
CA ARG A 84 -19.14 23.67 61.38
C ARG A 84 -20.56 24.11 61.76
N PRO A 85 -21.21 23.49 62.75
CA PRO A 85 -22.59 23.83 63.11
C PRO A 85 -22.75 25.33 63.36
N LEU A 86 -23.83 25.90 62.82
CA LEU A 86 -24.18 27.32 62.91
C LEU A 86 -24.24 27.79 64.37
N HIS A 87 -23.17 28.40 64.89
CA HIS A 87 -23.15 29.36 66.03
C HIS A 87 -21.73 29.95 66.25
N GLN A 88 -21.24 30.79 65.34
CA GLN A 88 -20.14 31.73 65.60
C GLN A 88 -20.23 32.96 64.68
N PRO A 89 -19.69 34.14 65.07
CA PRO A 89 -19.82 35.39 64.28
C PRO A 89 -19.13 35.32 62.90
N GLN A 90 -19.54 36.24 62.00
CA GLN A 90 -18.98 36.34 60.65
C GLN A 90 -17.45 36.43 60.65
N PRO A 91 -16.72 35.55 59.93
CA PRO A 91 -15.31 35.78 59.65
C PRO A 91 -15.15 36.99 58.70
N PRO A 92 -14.11 37.83 58.87
CA PRO A 92 -13.95 39.03 58.06
C PRO A 92 -13.66 38.66 56.58
N PRO A 93 -14.17 39.44 55.60
CA PRO A 93 -14.14 39.10 54.17
C PRO A 93 -12.75 39.11 53.50
N LEU A 94 -11.68 39.31 54.28
CA LEU A 94 -10.32 39.55 53.81
C LEU A 94 -9.69 38.30 53.15
N LEU A 95 -9.99 37.10 53.67
CA LEU A 95 -9.41 35.84 53.20
C LEU A 95 -9.91 35.42 51.79
N GLN A 96 -11.17 35.73 51.46
CA GLN A 96 -11.74 35.36 50.16
C GLN A 96 -11.17 36.24 49.03
N HIS A 97 -10.89 37.51 49.31
CA HIS A 97 -10.30 38.44 48.36
C HIS A 97 -8.86 38.02 47.96
N ASP A 98 -8.05 37.56 48.92
CA ASP A 98 -6.68 37.11 48.63
C ASP A 98 -6.64 35.83 47.79
N GLN A 99 -7.61 34.92 47.95
CA GLN A 99 -7.73 33.73 47.10
C GLN A 99 -8.06 34.11 45.64
N GLU A 100 -9.02 35.02 45.42
CA GLU A 100 -9.38 35.50 44.08
C GLU A 100 -8.22 36.27 43.43
N LYS A 101 -7.54 37.12 44.19
CA LYS A 101 -6.36 37.89 43.76
C LYS A 101 -5.22 36.95 43.33
N ARG A 102 -5.04 35.82 44.03
CA ARG A 102 -4.05 34.80 43.67
C ARG A 102 -4.41 34.03 42.38
N GLN A 103 -5.69 33.76 42.13
CA GLN A 103 -6.14 33.20 40.84
C GLN A 103 -5.91 34.18 39.68
N ARG A 104 -6.28 35.47 39.85
CA ARG A 104 -6.06 36.51 38.83
C ARG A 104 -4.57 36.67 38.49
N LEU A 105 -3.68 36.53 39.48
CA LEU A 105 -2.23 36.63 39.26
C LEU A 105 -1.69 35.48 38.37
N MET A 106 -2.19 34.24 38.54
CA MET A 106 -1.78 33.13 37.67
C MET A 106 -2.27 33.29 36.23
N GLN A 107 -3.52 33.75 36.02
CA GLN A 107 -4.03 34.02 34.67
C GLN A 107 -3.23 35.12 33.94
N GLN A 108 -2.78 36.17 34.66
CA GLN A 108 -1.89 37.18 34.09
C GLN A 108 -0.50 36.62 33.76
N GLN A 109 0.01 35.68 34.57
CA GLN A 109 1.29 35.02 34.30
C GLN A 109 1.22 34.15 33.04
N GLU A 110 0.14 33.39 32.82
CA GLU A 110 -0.06 32.61 31.58
C GLU A 110 -0.13 33.52 30.34
N GLN A 111 -0.77 34.68 30.42
CA GLN A 111 -0.85 35.64 29.31
C GLN A 111 0.50 36.30 28.96
N HIS A 112 1.45 36.36 29.90
CA HIS A 112 2.75 37.02 29.67
C HIS A 112 3.88 36.09 29.17
N VAL A 113 3.70 34.78 29.15
CA VAL A 113 4.74 33.81 28.73
C VAL A 113 4.90 33.71 27.20
N MET A 114 3.95 34.24 26.41
CA MET A 114 3.96 34.17 24.94
C MET A 114 3.89 35.54 24.22
N PRO A 115 5.01 36.30 24.16
CA PRO A 115 5.23 37.18 23.02
C PRO A 115 6.72 37.31 22.58
N VAL A 116 7.43 36.20 22.32
CA VAL A 116 8.84 36.23 21.86
C VAL A 116 9.05 35.68 20.44
N GLU A 117 8.33 34.62 20.02
CA GLU A 117 8.53 34.01 18.69
C GLU A 117 7.92 34.79 17.51
N GLU A 118 6.98 35.71 17.76
CA GLU A 118 6.30 36.42 16.67
C GLU A 118 7.18 37.51 16.00
N GLY A 119 8.09 38.12 16.77
CA GLY A 119 9.02 39.12 16.25
C GLY A 119 10.03 38.56 15.24
N THR A 120 10.51 37.34 15.43
CA THR A 120 11.44 36.67 14.50
C THR A 120 10.77 36.21 13.21
N ARG A 121 9.48 35.84 13.27
CA ARG A 121 8.66 35.56 12.08
C ARG A 121 8.46 36.79 11.20
N GLN A 122 8.13 37.96 11.78
CA GLN A 122 8.00 39.18 10.96
C GLN A 122 9.31 39.59 10.30
N HIS A 123 10.45 39.50 11.01
CA HIS A 123 11.74 39.90 10.44
C HIS A 123 12.17 39.01 9.25
N THR A 124 11.99 37.69 9.36
CA THR A 124 12.31 36.74 8.28
C THR A 124 11.39 36.91 7.06
N GLN A 125 10.07 37.10 7.28
CA GLN A 125 9.12 37.35 6.19
C GLN A 125 9.41 38.67 5.45
N ARG A 126 9.80 39.72 6.19
CA ARG A 126 10.16 41.03 5.62
C ARG A 126 11.48 41.01 4.84
N LYS A 127 12.39 40.07 5.15
CA LYS A 127 13.61 39.83 4.35
C LYS A 127 13.29 39.15 3.02
N ARG A 128 12.53 38.06 3.01
CA ARG A 128 12.13 37.34 1.78
C ARG A 128 11.47 38.27 0.76
N ARG A 129 10.54 39.12 1.22
CA ARG A 129 9.81 40.08 0.37
C ARG A 129 10.71 41.18 -0.25
N ARG A 130 11.94 41.38 0.23
CA ARG A 130 12.94 42.26 -0.42
C ARG A 130 13.78 41.52 -1.46
N GLU A 131 14.02 40.24 -1.29
CA GLU A 131 14.74 39.41 -2.26
C GLU A 131 13.84 39.15 -3.49
N GLU A 132 12.56 38.81 -3.28
CA GLU A 132 11.55 38.63 -4.34
C GLU A 132 11.23 39.90 -5.14
N GLN A 133 11.53 41.10 -4.62
CA GLN A 133 11.36 42.38 -5.32
C GLN A 133 12.64 42.88 -6.03
N GLY A 134 13.77 42.18 -5.88
CA GLY A 134 15.04 42.53 -6.52
C GLY A 134 15.21 41.98 -7.94
N GLU A 135 14.43 40.97 -8.34
CA GLU A 135 14.65 40.20 -9.58
C GLU A 135 13.61 40.51 -10.69
N LEU A 136 13.11 41.75 -10.74
CA LEU A 136 12.19 42.23 -11.78
C LEU A 136 12.67 43.55 -12.42
N GLN A 137 13.62 43.44 -13.34
CA GLN A 137 13.74 44.37 -14.46
C GLN A 137 13.81 43.59 -15.79
N PRO A 138 13.26 44.14 -16.89
CA PRO A 138 13.05 43.39 -18.11
C PRO A 138 14.35 43.21 -18.90
N ARG A 139 14.50 42.02 -19.49
CA ARG A 139 15.34 41.82 -20.67
C ARG A 139 14.46 41.43 -21.83
N GLU A 140 14.04 42.44 -22.59
CA GLU A 140 13.53 42.27 -23.94
C GLU A 140 14.68 41.87 -24.89
N GLU A 141 14.36 41.67 -26.17
CA GLU A 141 15.29 41.25 -27.23
C GLU A 141 15.97 39.87 -27.05
N GLU A 142 15.28 38.82 -27.52
CA GLU A 142 15.70 38.20 -28.80
C GLU A 142 14.52 37.48 -29.47
N GLN A 143 14.36 37.64 -30.78
CA GLN A 143 13.16 37.27 -31.52
C GLN A 143 13.42 36.13 -32.53
N HIS A 144 12.39 35.33 -32.80
CA HIS A 144 12.30 34.32 -33.88
C HIS A 144 13.25 33.10 -33.85
N ARG A 145 12.70 31.94 -33.47
CA ARG A 145 12.94 30.68 -34.20
C ARG A 145 11.70 29.76 -34.16
N PRO A 146 11.32 29.07 -35.26
CA PRO A 146 10.10 28.26 -35.28
C PRO A 146 10.26 26.96 -34.46
N ARG A 147 9.26 26.63 -33.62
CA ARG A 147 9.18 25.33 -32.95
C ARG A 147 8.53 24.29 -33.87
N GLN A 148 9.34 23.39 -34.43
CA GLN A 148 8.81 22.11 -34.92
C GLN A 148 8.27 21.31 -33.73
N HIS A 149 7.08 20.71 -33.88
CA HIS A 149 6.55 19.76 -32.90
C HIS A 149 7.20 18.38 -33.11
N GLY A 150 8.10 18.01 -32.21
CA GLY A 150 8.59 16.64 -32.08
C GLY A 150 7.88 15.92 -30.95
N ASN A 151 7.45 14.68 -31.17
CA ASN A 151 6.83 13.83 -30.16
C ASN A 151 7.71 13.74 -28.91
N GLN A 152 7.20 14.24 -27.77
CA GLN A 152 7.77 13.90 -26.48
C GLN A 152 7.18 12.57 -26.04
N HIS A 153 8.01 11.54 -25.96
CA HIS A 153 7.64 10.29 -25.30
C HIS A 153 7.17 10.58 -23.87
N PRO A 154 6.21 9.80 -23.33
CA PRO A 154 5.89 9.85 -21.91
C PRO A 154 7.17 9.72 -21.10
N GLY A 155 7.42 10.69 -20.21
CA GLY A 155 8.66 10.71 -19.43
C GLY A 155 8.81 9.44 -18.61
N HIS A 156 10.04 8.94 -18.52
CA HIS A 156 10.41 7.90 -17.56
C HIS A 156 10.13 8.44 -16.14
N LEU A 157 8.93 8.16 -15.63
CA LEU A 157 8.51 8.64 -14.31
C LEU A 157 9.49 8.09 -13.27
N VAL A 158 10.10 8.98 -12.50
CA VAL A 158 11.03 8.58 -11.44
C VAL A 158 10.18 8.03 -10.30
N GLU A 159 10.08 6.71 -10.20
CA GLU A 159 9.39 6.02 -9.09
C GLU A 159 10.04 6.39 -7.75
N ASP A 160 9.41 7.33 -7.04
CA ASP A 160 9.55 7.62 -5.62
C ASP A 160 10.97 7.54 -5.04
N GLU A 161 11.66 8.68 -5.01
CA GLU A 161 12.90 8.90 -4.22
C GLU A 161 12.76 8.48 -2.74
N TRP A 162 11.52 8.34 -2.24
CA TRP A 162 11.14 7.77 -0.94
C TRP A 162 11.50 6.29 -0.73
N LEU A 163 11.95 5.60 -1.79
CA LEU A 163 12.62 4.31 -1.74
C LEU A 163 14.02 4.50 -2.34
N GLU A 164 15.00 4.88 -1.49
CA GLU A 164 16.37 5.13 -1.89
C GLU A 164 16.86 4.08 -2.91
N PRO A 165 17.35 4.51 -4.08
CA PRO A 165 18.14 3.64 -4.92
C PRO A 165 19.40 3.25 -4.16
N GLU A 166 19.41 2.05 -3.57
CA GLU A 166 20.65 1.35 -3.21
C GLU A 166 21.46 1.18 -4.50
N LEU A 167 22.24 2.21 -4.84
CA LEU A 167 23.19 2.20 -5.94
C LEU A 167 24.05 0.94 -5.76
N PRO A 168 24.24 0.13 -6.81
CA PRO A 168 25.00 -1.10 -6.68
C PRO A 168 26.39 -0.76 -6.16
N ILE A 169 26.67 -1.13 -4.91
CA ILE A 169 27.94 -0.84 -4.25
C ILE A 169 29.01 -1.55 -5.06
N ALA A 170 29.75 -0.78 -5.86
CA ALA A 170 30.85 -1.29 -6.64
C ALA A 170 31.89 -1.83 -5.67
N GLN A 171 31.96 -3.16 -5.54
CA GLN A 171 33.02 -3.81 -4.79
C GLN A 171 34.35 -3.40 -5.44
N ALA A 172 35.10 -2.53 -4.75
CA ALA A 172 36.47 -2.26 -5.12
C ALA A 172 37.23 -3.59 -5.05
N PRO A 173 37.95 -3.99 -6.12
CA PRO A 173 38.69 -5.24 -6.12
C PRO A 173 39.74 -5.20 -5.00
N GLN A 174 39.76 -6.24 -4.16
CA GLN A 174 40.75 -6.32 -3.08
C GLN A 174 42.17 -6.37 -3.67
N PRO A 175 43.11 -5.55 -3.18
CA PRO A 175 44.51 -5.68 -3.56
C PRO A 175 45.07 -6.97 -2.93
N SER A 176 45.37 -7.96 -3.78
CA SER A 176 46.06 -9.17 -3.35
C SER A 176 47.54 -8.86 -3.05
N THR A 177 47.87 -8.64 -1.78
CA THR A 177 49.25 -8.44 -1.32
C THR A 177 49.84 -9.76 -0.83
N SER A 178 50.29 -10.59 -1.76
CA SER A 178 51.24 -11.68 -1.45
C SER A 178 52.67 -11.20 -1.71
N GLN A 179 53.52 -11.23 -0.68
CA GLN A 179 54.97 -11.21 -0.84
C GLN A 179 55.61 -12.19 0.15
N GLN A 180 56.63 -12.91 -0.32
CA GLN A 180 57.38 -13.89 0.44
C GLN A 180 58.77 -13.36 0.80
N ALA A 181 59.21 -13.65 2.03
CA ALA A 181 60.61 -13.83 2.43
C ALA A 181 60.59 -14.83 3.61
N LEU A 182 61.34 -15.93 3.68
CA LEU A 182 62.81 -16.11 3.60
C LEU A 182 63.51 -15.33 4.75
N GLN A 183 64.15 -15.93 5.76
CA GLN A 183 64.47 -17.36 6.08
C GLN A 183 64.31 -17.59 7.63
N HIS A 184 64.76 -18.61 8.37
CA HIS A 184 65.76 -19.71 8.22
C HIS A 184 65.41 -20.99 9.03
N SER A 185 66.15 -22.06 8.72
CA SER A 185 66.75 -23.12 9.57
C SER A 185 66.81 -22.93 11.12
N THR A 186 66.99 -23.97 11.96
CA THR A 186 67.54 -25.33 11.71
C THR A 186 67.07 -26.41 12.71
N ALA A 187 67.14 -27.68 12.28
CA ALA A 187 67.47 -28.92 13.04
C ALA A 187 66.86 -29.23 14.44
N GLY A 188 66.25 -30.42 14.54
CA GLY A 188 65.96 -31.14 15.78
C GLY A 188 65.50 -32.57 15.45
N ALA A 189 66.13 -33.61 15.99
CA ALA A 189 66.00 -34.97 15.48
C ALA A 189 65.35 -35.97 16.47
N ALA A 190 65.02 -37.15 15.92
CA ALA A 190 64.82 -38.44 16.58
C ALA A 190 63.43 -38.84 17.15
N ALA A 191 62.86 -39.85 16.47
CA ALA A 191 62.41 -41.14 17.02
C ALA A 191 60.92 -41.43 17.29
N ARG A 192 60.63 -42.76 17.24
CA ARG A 192 59.44 -43.51 17.70
C ARG A 192 58.10 -43.36 16.97
N ARG A 193 58.04 -44.02 15.81
CA ARG A 193 57.30 -45.30 15.61
C ARG A 193 56.19 -45.59 16.65
N SER A 194 54.93 -45.64 16.21
CA SER A 194 53.83 -46.34 16.88
C SER A 194 52.87 -46.94 15.84
N THR A 195 52.07 -47.95 16.23
CA THR A 195 51.25 -48.80 15.34
C THR A 195 49.84 -49.01 15.88
N SER A 196 48.84 -48.84 15.02
CA SER A 196 47.44 -49.29 15.17
C SER A 196 46.82 -49.15 13.77
N GLU A 197 46.47 -50.24 13.07
CA GLU A 197 45.21 -51.00 13.22
C GLU A 197 44.00 -50.08 12.96
N ASP A 198 43.61 -49.93 11.70
CA ASP A 198 42.70 -50.83 10.96
C ASP A 198 41.27 -50.82 11.53
N ARG A 199 40.37 -50.18 10.77
CA ARG A 199 38.95 -50.50 10.83
C ARG A 199 38.27 -50.24 9.49
N SER A 200 38.22 -51.28 8.67
CA SER A 200 37.45 -51.33 7.42
C SER A 200 35.97 -50.98 7.63
N THR A 201 35.44 -50.10 6.78
CA THR A 201 34.00 -49.95 6.49
C THR A 201 33.79 -49.87 4.98
N GLN A 202 33.16 -50.89 4.41
CA GLN A 202 32.79 -50.91 3.00
C GLN A 202 31.60 -49.98 2.74
N VAL A 203 31.69 -49.17 1.67
CA VAL A 203 30.54 -48.49 1.06
C VAL A 203 30.62 -48.70 -0.45
N THR A 204 29.68 -49.45 -1.00
CA THR A 204 29.57 -49.72 -2.44
C THR A 204 28.82 -48.57 -3.15
N PRO A 205 29.42 -47.90 -4.14
CA PRO A 205 28.72 -46.88 -4.91
C PRO A 205 27.82 -47.54 -5.97
N PHE A 206 26.49 -47.44 -5.79
CA PHE A 206 25.53 -47.83 -6.81
C PHE A 206 25.57 -46.82 -7.97
N GLN A 207 26.07 -47.23 -9.14
CA GLN A 207 25.96 -46.42 -10.37
C GLN A 207 24.62 -46.71 -11.06
N VAL A 208 23.78 -45.68 -11.21
CA VAL A 208 22.61 -45.73 -12.09
C VAL A 208 22.89 -44.83 -13.29
N ALA A 209 22.86 -45.41 -14.49
CA ALA A 209 23.22 -44.71 -15.72
C ALA A 209 22.10 -43.78 -16.20
N ILE A 210 22.45 -42.54 -16.54
CA ILE A 210 21.59 -41.64 -17.31
C ILE A 210 21.84 -41.92 -18.80
N GLN A 211 20.89 -42.55 -19.48
CA GLN A 211 20.97 -42.74 -20.94
C GLN A 211 20.60 -41.44 -21.66
N LEU A 212 21.44 -41.03 -22.61
CA LEU A 212 21.15 -39.96 -23.55
C LEU A 212 20.50 -40.55 -24.80
N ILE A 213 19.27 -40.12 -25.12
CA ILE A 213 18.56 -40.52 -26.34
C ILE A 213 18.72 -39.40 -27.38
N PRO A 214 19.35 -39.64 -28.54
CA PRO A 214 19.31 -38.72 -29.67
C PRO A 214 18.04 -38.97 -30.51
N VAL A 215 17.31 -37.91 -30.85
CA VAL A 215 16.25 -37.96 -31.88
C VAL A 215 16.55 -36.90 -32.93
N LEU A 216 16.89 -37.36 -34.13
CA LEU A 216 16.91 -36.54 -35.35
C LEU A 216 15.47 -36.40 -35.86
N SER A 217 15.09 -35.21 -36.33
CA SER A 217 13.92 -35.03 -37.18
C SER A 217 14.13 -33.86 -38.15
N SER A 218 13.62 -34.00 -39.36
CA SER A 218 13.83 -33.08 -40.48
C SER A 218 12.67 -32.11 -40.69
N ALA A 219 12.98 -30.98 -41.33
CA ALA A 219 12.04 -29.93 -41.78
C ALA A 219 11.31 -30.36 -43.09
N PRO A 220 10.61 -29.50 -43.89
CA PRO A 220 10.38 -28.04 -43.79
C PRO A 220 8.96 -27.54 -44.19
N VAL A 221 8.81 -26.21 -44.42
CA VAL A 221 7.69 -25.46 -45.07
C VAL A 221 6.34 -25.49 -44.30
N VAL A 222 5.45 -24.48 -44.31
CA VAL A 222 5.28 -23.29 -45.17
C VAL A 222 4.99 -22.02 -44.35
N SER A 223 5.53 -20.88 -44.78
CA SER A 223 5.06 -19.53 -44.40
C SER A 223 4.61 -18.77 -45.64
N ILE A 224 3.38 -18.25 -45.66
CA ILE A 224 2.89 -17.35 -46.71
C ILE A 224 2.94 -15.92 -46.15
N SER A 225 3.68 -15.03 -46.81
CA SER A 225 3.74 -13.60 -46.51
C SER A 225 2.77 -12.81 -47.39
N ALA A 226 2.37 -11.62 -46.96
CA ALA A 226 1.33 -10.82 -47.61
C ALA A 226 1.84 -9.47 -48.18
N ALA A 227 1.31 -9.13 -49.36
CA ALA A 227 1.07 -7.78 -49.88
C ALA A 227 2.23 -6.77 -50.03
N ALA A 228 2.78 -6.70 -51.25
CA ALA A 228 3.31 -5.49 -51.92
C ALA A 228 3.52 -5.82 -53.43
N ALA A 229 3.41 -4.92 -54.41
CA ALA A 229 2.75 -3.61 -54.53
C ALA A 229 2.65 -3.22 -56.04
N GLY A 230 1.78 -2.26 -56.39
CA GLY A 230 1.68 -1.68 -57.76
C GLY A 230 0.80 -2.46 -58.76
N ASP A 231 0.27 -1.84 -59.83
CA ASP A 231 0.20 -0.39 -60.07
C ASP A 231 -0.91 0.02 -61.08
N ASP A 232 -1.20 1.33 -61.12
CA ASP A 232 -1.94 2.15 -62.11
C ASP A 232 -3.05 1.56 -63.04
N ALA A 233 -4.30 1.97 -62.73
CA ALA A 233 -5.19 2.87 -63.54
C ALA A 233 -5.56 2.57 -65.03
N PRO A 234 -6.44 3.36 -65.69
CA PRO A 234 -7.50 4.27 -65.21
C PRO A 234 -8.88 4.02 -65.93
N VAL A 235 -9.80 5.01 -65.83
CA VAL A 235 -10.99 5.24 -66.70
C VAL A 235 -12.24 4.36 -66.50
N GLY A 236 -13.29 4.98 -65.95
CA GLY A 236 -14.68 4.76 -66.37
C GLY A 236 -15.21 6.04 -67.05
N PRO A 237 -16.53 6.32 -67.13
CA PRO A 237 -17.70 5.53 -66.71
C PRO A 237 -18.74 5.52 -67.89
N PRO A 238 -20.07 5.78 -67.79
CA PRO A 238 -21.11 5.52 -66.77
C PRO A 238 -22.37 4.80 -67.36
N VAL A 239 -23.47 4.76 -66.58
CA VAL A 239 -24.91 4.63 -66.99
C VAL A 239 -25.48 3.26 -67.43
N GLY A 240 -26.58 2.85 -66.77
CA GLY A 240 -27.81 2.49 -67.51
C GLY A 240 -28.54 1.18 -67.14
N ALA A 241 -29.86 1.31 -66.92
CA ALA A 241 -30.93 0.27 -66.94
C ALA A 241 -30.78 -0.98 -66.02
N VAL A 242 -31.75 -1.43 -65.20
CA VAL A 242 -33.23 -1.57 -65.29
C VAL A 242 -33.68 -2.84 -66.04
N THR A 243 -34.61 -3.60 -65.42
CA THR A 243 -35.32 -4.81 -65.92
C THR A 243 -34.48 -6.08 -66.22
N SER A 244 -34.96 -7.33 -66.04
CA SER A 244 -36.17 -7.84 -65.34
C SER A 244 -36.15 -9.38 -65.17
N ASN A 245 -36.70 -9.85 -64.04
CA ASN A 245 -37.48 -11.10 -63.77
C ASN A 245 -37.18 -12.48 -64.40
N ALA A 246 -37.45 -13.50 -63.56
CA ALA A 246 -37.76 -14.91 -63.83
C ALA A 246 -36.61 -15.86 -64.24
N GLY A 247 -36.57 -17.10 -63.74
CA GLY A 247 -37.46 -17.77 -62.76
C GLY A 247 -37.08 -19.24 -62.51
N VAL A 248 -37.97 -20.01 -61.84
CA VAL A 248 -37.85 -21.47 -61.53
C VAL A 248 -36.76 -21.79 -60.47
N ALA A 249 -37.10 -22.01 -59.20
CA ALA A 249 -37.49 -23.28 -58.53
C ALA A 249 -36.33 -24.31 -58.39
N LEU A 250 -36.25 -25.19 -57.37
CA LEU A 250 -37.29 -25.75 -56.48
C LEU A 250 -36.63 -26.39 -55.20
N VAL A 251 -37.18 -26.16 -53.98
CA VAL A 251 -37.17 -27.10 -52.81
C VAL A 251 -35.79 -27.44 -52.13
N LEU A 252 -35.63 -27.81 -50.84
CA LEU A 252 -36.49 -28.17 -49.69
C LEU A 252 -36.03 -27.46 -48.37
N ALA A 253 -36.81 -27.61 -47.28
CA ALA A 253 -36.56 -27.17 -45.89
C ALA A 253 -35.31 -27.82 -45.21
N ALA A 254 -34.87 -27.50 -43.98
CA ALA A 254 -35.46 -26.81 -42.80
C ALA A 254 -34.31 -26.36 -41.83
N ALA A 255 -34.44 -25.62 -40.71
CA ALA A 255 -35.49 -24.80 -40.07
C ALA A 255 -34.85 -23.97 -38.91
N GLU A 256 -35.64 -23.20 -38.15
CA GLU A 256 -35.25 -22.60 -36.84
C GLU A 256 -35.89 -23.37 -35.64
N PRO A 257 -35.73 -22.91 -34.38
CA PRO A 257 -36.75 -21.97 -33.87
C PRO A 257 -36.21 -20.77 -33.05
N LYS A 258 -36.78 -19.58 -33.31
CA LYS A 258 -36.86 -18.47 -32.35
C LYS A 258 -37.94 -18.74 -31.30
N PHE A 259 -37.96 -17.98 -30.20
CA PHE A 259 -39.21 -17.35 -29.73
C PHE A 259 -38.93 -16.02 -29.01
N ALA A 260 -39.95 -15.16 -28.91
CA ALA A 260 -39.85 -13.77 -28.46
C ALA A 260 -40.65 -13.49 -27.17
N ALA A 261 -40.43 -12.31 -26.59
CA ALA A 261 -41.08 -11.86 -25.35
C ALA A 261 -42.49 -11.28 -25.57
N PRO A 262 -43.32 -11.18 -24.50
CA PRO A 262 -44.48 -10.30 -24.44
C PRO A 262 -44.22 -9.03 -23.61
N VAL A 263 -44.92 -7.94 -23.95
CA VAL A 263 -45.02 -6.70 -23.16
C VAL A 263 -46.33 -6.70 -22.36
N THR A 264 -46.33 -6.19 -21.13
CA THR A 264 -47.56 -5.87 -20.39
C THR A 264 -47.41 -4.58 -19.57
N THR A 265 -48.48 -3.79 -19.51
CA THR A 265 -48.43 -2.40 -19.04
C THR A 265 -49.25 -2.19 -17.77
N GLY A 266 -48.61 -1.64 -16.73
CA GLY A 266 -49.23 -0.73 -15.76
C GLY A 266 -50.17 -1.28 -14.69
N LYS A 267 -49.70 -1.28 -13.43
CA LYS A 267 -50.55 -0.88 -12.28
C LYS A 267 -49.71 -0.36 -11.12
N ALA A 268 -50.11 0.76 -10.53
CA ALA A 268 -49.45 1.32 -9.35
C ALA A 268 -49.96 0.65 -8.06
N VAL A 269 -49.05 0.27 -7.16
CA VAL A 269 -49.38 -0.25 -5.82
C VAL A 269 -48.42 0.37 -4.80
N LYS A 270 -48.96 0.89 -3.69
CA LYS A 270 -48.14 1.38 -2.56
C LYS A 270 -47.42 0.21 -1.89
N LEU A 271 -46.09 0.23 -1.86
CA LEU A 271 -45.31 -0.68 -1.04
C LEU A 271 -45.03 -0.07 0.34
N LYS A 272 -45.50 -0.76 1.38
CA LYS A 272 -45.18 -0.53 2.79
C LYS A 272 -43.84 -1.23 3.08
N PRO A 273 -42.91 -0.66 3.87
CA PRO A 273 -41.64 -1.31 4.15
C PRO A 273 -41.88 -2.66 4.84
N ARG A 274 -41.30 -3.73 4.28
CA ARG A 274 -41.40 -5.10 4.79
C ARG A 274 -40.00 -5.58 5.19
N THR A 275 -39.82 -5.83 6.47
CA THR A 275 -38.61 -6.46 7.02
C THR A 275 -38.37 -7.81 6.36
N VAL A 276 -37.14 -8.07 5.94
CA VAL A 276 -36.70 -9.34 5.36
C VAL A 276 -35.58 -9.96 6.20
N SER A 277 -35.95 -10.88 7.09
CA SER A 277 -35.03 -11.94 7.50
C SER A 277 -34.83 -12.88 6.31
N GLY A 278 -33.60 -13.36 6.12
CA GLY A 278 -33.24 -14.14 4.94
C GLY A 278 -33.80 -15.57 4.93
N LEU A 279 -33.74 -16.21 3.76
CA LEU A 279 -33.85 -17.65 3.61
C LEU A 279 -32.70 -18.13 2.74
N GLN A 280 -31.86 -19.01 3.28
CA GLN A 280 -30.80 -19.67 2.52
C GLN A 280 -31.40 -20.76 1.62
N ASN A 281 -30.75 -21.05 0.48
CA ASN A 281 -31.16 -22.15 -0.38
C ASN A 281 -29.92 -22.89 -0.89
N HIS A 282 -29.50 -23.95 -0.19
CA HIS A 282 -28.26 -24.67 -0.47
C HIS A 282 -28.51 -25.94 -1.28
N GLY A 283 -28.22 -25.89 -2.58
CA GLY A 283 -28.18 -27.10 -3.42
C GLY A 283 -26.93 -27.92 -3.12
N SER A 284 -27.11 -29.13 -2.56
CA SER A 284 -26.01 -30.08 -2.33
C SER A 284 -26.15 -31.28 -3.27
N GLY A 285 -25.22 -31.40 -4.22
CA GLY A 285 -25.14 -32.53 -5.15
C GLY A 285 -23.84 -33.29 -4.97
N LYS A 286 -23.91 -34.49 -4.37
CA LYS A 286 -22.73 -35.33 -4.09
C LYS A 286 -22.70 -36.53 -5.04
N SER A 287 -21.52 -36.92 -5.48
CA SER A 287 -21.34 -38.02 -6.43
C SER A 287 -21.49 -39.39 -5.76
N ASN A 288 -22.06 -40.35 -6.48
CA ASN A 288 -21.35 -41.50 -7.04
C ASN A 288 -22.34 -42.37 -7.83
N GLY A 289 -21.84 -43.16 -8.78
CA GLY A 289 -22.66 -44.10 -9.56
C GLY A 289 -22.08 -45.51 -9.55
N THR A 290 -22.97 -46.50 -9.59
CA THR A 290 -22.64 -47.88 -9.96
C THR A 290 -23.83 -48.44 -10.74
N ALA A 291 -23.58 -49.18 -11.82
CA ALA A 291 -24.64 -49.74 -12.67
C ALA A 291 -24.93 -51.22 -12.36
N ALA A 292 -26.15 -51.63 -12.71
CA ALA A 292 -26.79 -52.91 -12.42
C ALA A 292 -26.03 -54.20 -12.76
N ALA A 293 -26.25 -55.25 -11.95
CA ALA A 293 -26.94 -56.49 -12.35
C ALA A 293 -27.22 -57.39 -11.12
N GLY A 294 -28.33 -58.15 -11.07
CA GLY A 294 -28.55 -59.17 -10.04
C GLY A 294 -30.00 -59.50 -9.64
N THR A 295 -30.66 -60.35 -10.43
CA THR A 295 -31.73 -61.31 -10.06
C THR A 295 -32.49 -61.21 -8.71
N ALA A 296 -33.76 -60.82 -8.81
CA ALA A 296 -34.97 -61.48 -8.29
C ALA A 296 -34.95 -62.34 -7.00
N ALA A 297 -35.82 -61.97 -6.05
CA ALA A 297 -36.63 -62.88 -5.23
C ALA A 297 -37.97 -62.18 -4.85
N ALA A 298 -39.05 -62.94 -4.61
CA ALA A 298 -40.35 -62.42 -4.18
C ALA A 298 -40.65 -62.84 -2.73
N GLY A 299 -41.36 -62.01 -1.94
CA GLY A 299 -41.65 -62.38 -0.55
C GLY A 299 -42.42 -61.38 0.32
N SER A 300 -43.75 -61.35 0.15
CA SER A 300 -44.76 -60.96 1.16
C SER A 300 -44.72 -59.54 1.78
N ALA A 301 -45.75 -59.23 2.55
CA ALA A 301 -45.94 -57.98 3.31
C ALA A 301 -46.09 -58.28 4.81
N ILE A 302 -45.90 -57.25 5.65
CA ILE A 302 -46.79 -56.84 6.76
C ILE A 302 -46.25 -55.55 7.42
N ALA A 303 -47.08 -54.89 8.21
CA ALA A 303 -46.95 -53.50 8.63
C ALA A 303 -46.06 -53.22 9.86
N ALA A 304 -45.81 -51.91 10.05
CA ALA A 304 -45.63 -51.21 11.32
C ALA A 304 -44.40 -51.52 12.21
N SER A 305 -43.49 -50.54 12.28
CA SER A 305 -43.31 -49.76 13.52
C SER A 305 -42.63 -48.43 13.23
N GLY A 306 -43.19 -47.34 13.78
CA GLY A 306 -42.59 -46.01 13.65
C GLY A 306 -41.46 -45.83 14.66
N SER A 307 -40.21 -45.99 14.22
CA SER A 307 -39.06 -45.49 14.99
C SER A 307 -38.87 -44.01 14.67
N THR A 308 -39.40 -43.14 15.53
CA THR A 308 -39.19 -41.70 15.43
C THR A 308 -37.75 -41.40 15.81
N SER A 309 -36.82 -41.55 14.86
CA SER A 309 -35.45 -41.08 15.03
C SER A 309 -35.50 -39.58 15.33
N ALA A 310 -35.30 -39.24 16.60
CA ALA A 310 -35.20 -37.86 17.04
C ALA A 310 -33.97 -37.26 16.38
N SER A 311 -34.18 -36.57 15.26
CA SER A 311 -33.16 -35.79 14.59
C SER A 311 -32.85 -34.61 15.50
N THR A 312 -31.94 -34.84 16.45
CA THR A 312 -31.15 -33.79 17.08
C THR A 312 -30.36 -33.15 15.96
N THR A 313 -30.99 -32.17 15.30
CA THR A 313 -30.28 -31.18 14.48
C THR A 313 -29.16 -30.67 15.35
N PRO A 314 -27.88 -30.91 15.01
CA PRO A 314 -26.81 -30.29 15.75
C PRO A 314 -27.06 -28.79 15.67
N THR A 315 -27.26 -28.14 16.81
CA THR A 315 -27.17 -26.68 16.89
C THR A 315 -25.82 -26.35 16.28
N ASP A 316 -25.84 -25.60 15.19
CA ASP A 316 -24.64 -25.24 14.44
C ASP A 316 -23.74 -24.47 15.41
N ASP A 317 -22.69 -25.13 15.91
CA ASP A 317 -21.75 -24.56 16.89
C ASP A 317 -20.98 -23.45 16.19
N SER A 318 -21.60 -22.27 16.19
CA SER A 318 -21.43 -21.22 15.19
C SER A 318 -20.15 -20.40 15.40
N ASP A 319 -19.00 -21.09 15.29
CA ASP A 319 -17.61 -20.61 15.27
C ASP A 319 -17.49 -19.24 15.95
N SER A 320 -17.80 -19.22 17.26
CA SER A 320 -18.13 -17.99 17.98
C SER A 320 -16.88 -17.22 18.33
N VAL A 321 -16.28 -16.60 17.31
CA VAL A 321 -15.12 -15.70 17.38
C VAL A 321 -15.32 -14.79 18.59
N PRO A 322 -14.47 -14.91 19.63
CA PRO A 322 -14.64 -14.16 20.88
C PRO A 322 -14.83 -12.67 20.60
N ASP A 323 -15.78 -12.03 21.28
CA ASP A 323 -16.11 -10.63 21.02
C ASP A 323 -14.91 -9.70 21.27
N ASP A 324 -13.96 -10.11 22.12
CA ASP A 324 -12.62 -9.52 22.23
C ASP A 324 -11.96 -9.31 20.85
N ILE A 325 -11.88 -10.36 20.02
CA ILE A 325 -11.25 -10.32 18.70
C ILE A 325 -11.99 -9.36 17.77
N ARG A 326 -13.32 -9.25 17.91
CA ARG A 326 -14.18 -8.38 17.08
C ARG A 326 -14.05 -6.90 17.45
N GLU A 327 -13.94 -6.60 18.75
CA GLU A 327 -13.75 -5.23 19.25
C GLU A 327 -12.28 -4.75 19.18
N HIS A 328 -11.31 -5.61 18.87
CA HIS A 328 -9.90 -5.21 18.74
C HIS A 328 -9.72 -4.13 17.65
N PRO A 329 -8.98 -3.02 17.87
CA PRO A 329 -8.92 -1.88 16.93
C PRO A 329 -8.51 -2.23 15.48
N PHE A 330 -7.67 -3.24 15.30
CA PHE A 330 -7.32 -3.78 13.97
C PHE A 330 -8.48 -4.43 13.18
N VAL A 331 -9.51 -4.92 13.88
CA VAL A 331 -10.65 -5.68 13.34
C VAL A 331 -11.93 -4.83 13.37
N HIS A 332 -12.14 -4.07 14.44
CA HIS A 332 -13.32 -3.21 14.63
C HIS A 332 -13.60 -2.33 13.40
N LEU A 333 -14.88 -2.16 13.08
CA LEU A 333 -15.36 -1.20 12.07
C LEU A 333 -16.41 -0.28 12.71
N PRO A 334 -16.37 1.04 12.44
CA PRO A 334 -17.25 2.00 13.07
C PRO A 334 -18.71 1.77 12.66
N GLN A 335 -19.62 1.86 13.62
CA GLN A 335 -21.05 1.83 13.32
C GLN A 335 -21.49 3.19 12.74
N ARG A 336 -22.39 3.16 11.75
CA ARG A 336 -23.01 4.39 11.24
C ARG A 336 -23.92 4.97 12.33
N LEU A 337 -23.74 6.23 12.70
CA LEU A 337 -24.73 6.89 13.54
C LEU A 337 -26.01 7.09 12.70
N ALA A 338 -27.08 6.39 13.07
CA ALA A 338 -28.35 6.34 12.34
C ALA A 338 -28.97 7.75 12.25
N SER A 339 -28.67 8.44 11.16
CA SER A 339 -29.17 9.78 10.88
C SER A 339 -30.55 9.67 10.28
N THR A 340 -31.52 10.44 10.78
CA THR A 340 -32.89 10.49 10.26
C THR A 340 -32.98 11.06 8.84
N THR A 341 -31.92 11.73 8.38
CA THR A 341 -31.75 12.25 7.02
C THR A 341 -31.32 11.15 6.05
N THR A 342 -32.09 10.94 4.98
CA THR A 342 -31.88 9.92 3.94
C THR A 342 -30.69 10.20 2.99
N GLU A 343 -29.66 10.93 3.41
CA GLU A 343 -28.51 11.26 2.55
C GLU A 343 -27.51 10.08 2.50
N THR A 344 -27.63 9.23 1.47
CA THR A 344 -26.72 8.10 1.25
C THR A 344 -25.36 8.59 0.74
N VAL A 345 -24.39 8.69 1.65
CA VAL A 345 -22.98 8.92 1.32
C VAL A 345 -22.40 7.69 0.63
N LEU A 346 -21.83 7.88 -0.56
CA LEU A 346 -21.25 6.82 -1.39
C LEU A 346 -19.87 7.24 -1.92
N VAL A 347 -18.97 6.27 -2.11
CA VAL A 347 -17.73 6.43 -2.86
C VAL A 347 -18.05 6.49 -4.35
N ASP A 348 -17.62 7.58 -5.00
CA ASP A 348 -17.65 7.76 -6.45
C ASP A 348 -16.54 6.93 -7.12
N LEU A 349 -16.74 5.61 -7.13
CA LEU A 349 -15.81 4.63 -7.69
C LEU A 349 -15.55 4.86 -9.18
N ARG A 350 -16.56 5.30 -9.94
CA ARG A 350 -16.42 5.64 -11.36
C ARG A 350 -15.40 6.77 -11.56
N ARG A 351 -15.53 7.90 -10.86
CA ARG A 351 -14.56 9.00 -10.97
C ARG A 351 -13.18 8.54 -10.52
N ALA A 352 -13.08 7.90 -9.35
CA ALA A 352 -11.80 7.44 -8.79
C ALA A 352 -11.02 6.47 -9.71
N VAL A 353 -11.72 5.63 -10.48
CA VAL A 353 -11.10 4.70 -11.46
C VAL A 353 -10.74 5.38 -12.81
N THR A 354 -11.24 6.59 -13.07
CA THR A 354 -10.99 7.35 -14.31
C THR A 354 -10.17 8.64 -14.14
N ALA A 355 -9.84 9.03 -12.90
CA ALA A 355 -9.15 10.27 -12.61
C ALA A 355 -7.62 10.16 -12.74
N CYS A 356 -7.03 11.21 -13.34
CA CYS A 356 -5.59 11.42 -13.43
C CYS A 356 -5.26 12.92 -13.29
N PRO A 357 -4.12 13.31 -12.69
CA PRO A 357 -3.18 12.47 -11.94
C PRO A 357 -3.55 12.40 -10.44
N GLY A 358 -3.46 11.20 -9.86
CA GLY A 358 -3.75 10.99 -8.43
C GLY A 358 -2.74 11.64 -7.47
N ARG A 359 -3.14 11.74 -6.18
CA ARG A 359 -2.24 12.20 -5.11
C ARG A 359 -1.11 11.19 -4.88
N LEU A 360 0.13 11.67 -4.80
CA LEU A 360 1.32 10.83 -4.60
C LEU A 360 1.40 10.25 -3.18
N ASP A 361 0.97 11.03 -2.17
CA ASP A 361 1.20 10.71 -0.75
C ASP A 361 0.20 9.68 -0.20
N LEU A 362 0.52 8.39 -0.36
CA LEU A 362 -0.28 7.29 0.19
C LEU A 362 -0.35 7.29 1.72
N ILE A 363 0.75 7.61 2.42
CA ILE A 363 0.84 7.42 3.87
C ILE A 363 -0.12 8.34 4.66
N PRO A 364 -0.21 9.65 4.37
CA PRO A 364 -1.22 10.52 5.00
C PRO A 364 -2.65 10.06 4.75
N LEU A 365 -2.97 9.57 3.53
CA LEU A 365 -4.31 9.05 3.22
C LEU A 365 -4.66 7.80 4.06
N LEU A 366 -3.68 6.92 4.31
CA LEU A 366 -3.86 5.76 5.19
C LEU A 366 -4.01 6.17 6.67
N GLN A 367 -3.24 7.18 7.12
CA GLN A 367 -3.34 7.72 8.49
C GLN A 367 -4.72 8.37 8.72
N GLU A 368 -5.13 9.29 7.85
CA GLU A 368 -6.43 9.94 7.95
C GLU A 368 -7.60 8.95 7.87
N ALA A 369 -7.44 7.83 7.15
CA ALA A 369 -8.45 6.78 7.08
C ALA A 369 -8.47 5.91 8.34
N ARG A 370 -7.31 5.58 8.93
CA ARG A 370 -7.24 4.94 10.26
C ARG A 370 -7.98 5.79 11.29
N ASP A 371 -7.70 7.09 11.36
CA ASP A 371 -8.24 8.00 12.39
C ASP A 371 -9.75 8.29 12.25
N VAL A 372 -10.36 7.85 11.14
CA VAL A 372 -11.81 7.76 10.96
C VAL A 372 -12.32 6.36 11.31
N LEU A 373 -11.67 5.30 10.84
CA LEU A 373 -12.07 3.89 11.07
C LEU A 373 -11.83 3.38 12.50
N SER A 374 -10.93 3.99 13.29
CA SER A 374 -10.69 3.65 14.70
C SER A 374 -11.78 4.15 15.66
N ARG A 375 -12.72 4.97 15.19
CA ARG A 375 -13.83 5.49 15.98
C ARG A 375 -14.88 4.40 16.23
N ARG A 376 -15.64 4.49 17.32
CA ARG A 376 -16.80 3.59 17.55
C ARG A 376 -17.99 3.91 16.64
N PHE A 377 -18.19 5.18 16.31
CA PHE A 377 -19.33 5.68 15.52
C PHE A 377 -18.92 6.75 14.49
N LEU A 378 -19.53 6.75 13.30
CA LEU A 378 -19.37 7.83 12.30
C LEU A 378 -20.64 8.68 12.16
N CYS A 379 -20.50 9.99 12.37
CA CYS A 379 -21.47 10.99 11.91
C CYS A 379 -21.40 11.18 10.38
N LEU A 380 -22.36 11.92 9.81
CA LEU A 380 -22.47 12.18 8.37
C LEU A 380 -21.19 12.81 7.77
N GLU A 381 -20.55 13.74 8.48
CA GLU A 381 -19.30 14.38 8.02
C GLU A 381 -18.13 13.39 7.95
N MET A 382 -18.02 12.49 8.93
CA MET A 382 -16.99 11.45 8.96
C MET A 382 -17.25 10.38 7.89
N GLN A 383 -18.52 10.05 7.60
CA GLN A 383 -18.89 9.22 6.45
C GLN A 383 -18.47 9.89 5.13
N LYS A 384 -18.73 11.20 4.95
CA LYS A 384 -18.28 11.96 3.77
C LYS A 384 -16.75 12.03 3.65
N LYS A 385 -16.03 12.19 4.76
CA LYS A 385 -14.55 12.12 4.78
C LYS A 385 -14.04 10.72 4.40
N LEU A 386 -14.61 9.66 4.95
CA LEU A 386 -14.23 8.28 4.64
C LEU A 386 -14.45 7.96 3.15
N ALA A 387 -15.58 8.39 2.58
CA ALA A 387 -15.87 8.20 1.16
C ALA A 387 -14.88 8.94 0.25
N HIS A 388 -14.47 10.15 0.63
CA HIS A 388 -13.44 10.91 -0.08
C HIS A 388 -12.06 10.23 0.01
N LEU A 389 -11.66 9.77 1.20
CA LEU A 389 -10.39 9.07 1.43
C LEU A 389 -10.32 7.76 0.64
N ALA A 390 -11.39 6.95 0.65
CA ALA A 390 -11.47 5.73 -0.15
C ALA A 390 -11.33 6.03 -1.65
N GLY A 391 -12.00 7.07 -2.15
CA GLY A 391 -11.84 7.54 -3.54
C GLY A 391 -10.41 7.95 -3.89
N ALA A 392 -9.75 8.73 -3.01
CA ALA A 392 -8.36 9.16 -3.21
C ALA A 392 -7.36 7.98 -3.14
N LEU A 393 -7.63 6.96 -2.32
CA LEU A 393 -6.83 5.73 -2.24
C LEU A 393 -7.01 4.85 -3.49
N ILE A 394 -8.23 4.75 -4.04
CA ILE A 394 -8.50 4.10 -5.33
C ILE A 394 -7.75 4.82 -6.46
N GLU A 395 -7.85 6.14 -6.52
CA GLU A 395 -7.17 6.98 -7.52
C GLU A 395 -5.64 6.84 -7.44
N HIS A 396 -5.06 6.85 -6.23
CA HIS A 396 -3.64 6.55 -6.02
C HIS A 396 -3.27 5.14 -6.52
N ALA A 397 -4.09 4.13 -6.21
CA ALA A 397 -3.82 2.75 -6.61
C ALA A 397 -3.79 2.57 -8.14
N MET A 398 -4.76 3.18 -8.84
CA MET A 398 -4.85 3.16 -10.30
C MET A 398 -3.59 3.71 -10.96
N ASN A 399 -3.07 4.83 -10.44
CA ASN A 399 -1.91 5.51 -10.99
C ASN A 399 -0.57 4.83 -10.58
N HIS A 400 -0.45 4.30 -9.35
CA HIS A 400 0.86 3.94 -8.77
C HIS A 400 1.04 2.47 -8.33
N GLN A 401 -0.03 1.65 -8.23
CA GLN A 401 0.05 0.30 -7.64
C GLN A 401 -0.05 -0.86 -8.65
N HIS A 402 0.12 -0.56 -9.94
CA HIS A 402 0.01 -1.54 -11.04
C HIS A 402 1.21 -2.47 -11.23
N GLN A 403 2.40 -2.10 -10.73
CA GLN A 403 3.62 -2.86 -11.00
C GLN A 403 3.62 -4.25 -10.36
N ASP A 404 3.98 -5.28 -11.13
CA ASP A 404 4.20 -6.64 -10.66
C ASP A 404 5.43 -6.76 -9.74
N LEU A 405 5.30 -7.55 -8.68
CA LEU A 405 6.31 -7.68 -7.62
C LEU A 405 7.05 -9.03 -7.66
N SER A 406 6.67 -9.95 -8.57
CA SER A 406 7.29 -11.28 -8.70
C SER A 406 8.82 -11.23 -8.90
N LYS A 407 9.30 -10.21 -9.63
CA LYS A 407 10.72 -9.95 -9.99
C LYS A 407 11.41 -8.92 -9.07
N VAL A 408 10.71 -8.38 -8.07
CA VAL A 408 11.23 -7.33 -7.19
C VAL A 408 11.89 -7.98 -5.96
N ARG A 409 13.05 -7.44 -5.54
CA ARG A 409 13.78 -7.89 -4.32
C ARG A 409 12.82 -8.01 -3.13
N THR A 410 12.83 -9.14 -2.45
CA THR A 410 11.82 -9.58 -1.47
C THR A 410 11.45 -8.52 -0.44
N THR A 411 12.43 -7.72 0.04
CA THR A 411 12.19 -6.63 1.00
C THR A 411 11.38 -5.47 0.42
N ARG A 412 11.68 -5.00 -0.80
CA ARG A 412 10.92 -3.95 -1.51
C ARG A 412 9.55 -4.45 -1.96
N ALA A 413 9.48 -5.71 -2.40
CA ALA A 413 8.22 -6.37 -2.74
C ALA A 413 7.29 -6.48 -1.51
N LEU A 414 7.82 -6.92 -0.36
CA LEU A 414 7.08 -7.04 0.90
C LEU A 414 6.50 -5.68 1.37
N VAL A 415 7.28 -4.60 1.31
CA VAL A 415 6.78 -3.25 1.65
C VAL A 415 5.67 -2.80 0.71
N ARG A 416 5.79 -3.06 -0.61
CA ARG A 416 4.74 -2.72 -1.59
C ARG A 416 3.48 -3.57 -1.41
N LEU A 417 3.59 -4.88 -1.14
CA LEU A 417 2.45 -5.75 -0.79
C LEU A 417 1.74 -5.25 0.47
N ALA A 418 2.48 -4.90 1.51
CA ALA A 418 1.93 -4.41 2.76
C ALA A 418 1.15 -3.09 2.59
N LEU A 419 1.69 -2.13 1.81
CA LEU A 419 0.98 -0.90 1.50
C LEU A 419 -0.28 -1.14 0.65
N ARG A 420 -0.23 -2.07 -0.32
CA ARG A 420 -1.41 -2.49 -1.11
C ARG A 420 -2.47 -3.18 -0.25
N PHE A 421 -2.07 -4.01 0.71
CA PHE A 421 -2.97 -4.63 1.68
C PHE A 421 -3.67 -3.58 2.55
N LEU A 422 -2.93 -2.61 3.11
CA LEU A 422 -3.53 -1.55 3.95
C LEU A 422 -4.49 -0.67 3.14
N LEU A 423 -4.14 -0.32 1.90
CA LEU A 423 -5.00 0.41 0.97
C LEU A 423 -6.29 -0.37 0.69
N MET A 424 -6.18 -1.65 0.34
CA MET A 424 -7.33 -2.52 0.07
C MET A 424 -8.21 -2.75 1.32
N ASP A 425 -7.62 -2.95 2.50
CA ASP A 425 -8.35 -3.10 3.77
C ASP A 425 -9.16 -1.84 4.08
N VAL A 426 -8.57 -0.65 3.91
CA VAL A 426 -9.29 0.63 4.09
C VAL A 426 -10.43 0.79 3.07
N VAL A 427 -10.21 0.49 1.79
CA VAL A 427 -11.23 0.64 0.75
C VAL A 427 -12.41 -0.32 0.96
N VAL A 428 -12.13 -1.60 1.26
CA VAL A 428 -13.20 -2.60 1.57
C VAL A 428 -13.90 -2.25 2.88
N SER A 429 -13.16 -1.81 3.91
CA SER A 429 -13.74 -1.32 5.17
C SER A 429 -14.66 -0.13 4.95
N ALA A 430 -14.28 0.82 4.08
CA ALA A 430 -15.13 1.96 3.73
C ALA A 430 -16.43 1.53 3.05
N PHE A 431 -16.40 0.57 2.12
CA PHE A 431 -17.62 0.04 1.49
C PHE A 431 -18.55 -0.64 2.51
N ILE A 432 -18.01 -1.46 3.42
CA ILE A 432 -18.78 -2.10 4.50
C ILE A 432 -19.40 -1.04 5.44
N VAL A 433 -18.61 -0.05 5.88
CA VAL A 433 -19.05 1.01 6.79
C VAL A 433 -20.08 1.95 6.15
N LEU A 434 -20.04 2.15 4.84
CA LEU A 434 -20.99 2.98 4.09
C LEU A 434 -22.22 2.21 3.59
N ASP A 435 -22.29 0.90 3.84
CA ASP A 435 -23.31 -0.04 3.31
C ASP A 435 -23.44 0.07 1.78
N GLN A 436 -22.29 0.10 1.10
CA GLN A 436 -22.18 0.28 -0.35
C GLN A 436 -21.62 -0.99 -1.00
N THR A 437 -22.45 -1.65 -1.83
CA THR A 437 -21.93 -2.61 -2.82
C THR A 437 -21.20 -1.82 -3.92
N PRO A 438 -19.94 -2.13 -4.25
CA PRO A 438 -19.23 -1.44 -5.32
C PRO A 438 -19.73 -1.89 -6.71
N ASP A 439 -19.68 -0.99 -7.69
CA ASP A 439 -20.00 -1.31 -9.09
C ASP A 439 -19.03 -2.37 -9.64
N GLY A 440 -19.56 -3.45 -10.19
CA GLY A 440 -18.76 -4.63 -10.57
C GLY A 440 -17.70 -4.37 -11.63
N ASP A 441 -17.96 -3.52 -12.63
CA ASP A 441 -17.02 -3.26 -13.72
C ASP A 441 -15.89 -2.32 -13.28
N PHE A 442 -16.24 -1.25 -12.54
CA PHE A 442 -15.21 -0.37 -11.98
C PHE A 442 -14.43 -1.05 -10.85
N TRP A 443 -15.08 -1.89 -10.03
CA TRP A 443 -14.41 -2.68 -8.98
C TRP A 443 -13.46 -3.71 -9.56
N LYS A 444 -13.87 -4.44 -10.61
CA LYS A 444 -12.98 -5.34 -11.33
C LYS A 444 -11.78 -4.59 -11.91
N ARG A 445 -12.00 -3.46 -12.60
CA ARG A 445 -10.91 -2.64 -13.16
C ARG A 445 -9.93 -2.13 -12.10
N PHE A 446 -10.42 -1.68 -10.95
CA PHE A 446 -9.59 -1.30 -9.80
C PHE A 446 -8.80 -2.48 -9.25
N THR A 447 -9.48 -3.59 -8.95
CA THR A 447 -8.86 -4.76 -8.33
C THR A 447 -7.86 -5.43 -9.27
N ASP A 448 -8.15 -5.61 -10.56
CA ASP A 448 -7.21 -6.12 -11.57
C ASP A 448 -5.94 -5.26 -11.64
N THR A 449 -6.05 -3.94 -11.47
CA THR A 449 -4.91 -3.03 -11.43
C THR A 449 -4.00 -3.28 -10.21
N VAL A 450 -4.52 -3.67 -9.05
CA VAL A 450 -3.67 -3.96 -7.86
C VAL A 450 -2.99 -5.33 -7.99
N SER A 451 -1.70 -5.34 -8.36
CA SER A 451 -0.92 -6.58 -8.39
C SER A 451 -0.62 -7.10 -6.98
N HIS A 452 -0.79 -8.41 -6.78
CA HIS A 452 -0.68 -9.11 -5.50
C HIS A 452 0.32 -10.28 -5.55
N SER A 453 1.04 -10.46 -6.65
CA SER A 453 2.03 -11.53 -6.82
C SER A 453 3.08 -11.46 -5.72
N PRO A 454 3.31 -12.53 -4.93
CA PRO A 454 4.43 -12.55 -4.00
C PRO A 454 5.75 -12.56 -4.78
N PRO A 455 6.83 -11.97 -4.23
CA PRO A 455 8.17 -12.12 -4.81
C PRO A 455 8.54 -13.61 -4.86
N LEU A 456 9.17 -14.04 -5.95
CA LEU A 456 9.66 -15.42 -6.04
C LEU A 456 10.66 -15.69 -4.90
N GLY A 457 10.46 -16.81 -4.20
CA GLY A 457 11.40 -17.26 -3.17
C GLY A 457 12.76 -17.62 -3.79
N PRO A 458 13.85 -17.58 -3.01
CA PRO A 458 15.12 -18.14 -3.47
C PRO A 458 14.92 -19.61 -3.85
N SER A 459 15.53 -20.05 -4.96
CA SER A 459 15.34 -21.38 -5.56
C SER A 459 16.01 -22.49 -4.73
N GLN A 460 15.45 -22.75 -3.54
CA GLN A 460 15.61 -23.90 -2.63
C GLN A 460 17.03 -24.29 -2.15
N GLY A 461 18.12 -23.77 -2.72
CA GLY A 461 19.45 -24.39 -2.60
C GLY A 461 20.55 -23.66 -1.82
N SER A 462 20.34 -22.48 -1.22
CA SER A 462 21.46 -21.71 -0.61
C SER A 462 21.06 -20.71 0.49
N GLY A 463 20.31 -21.11 1.53
CA GLY A 463 20.15 -20.26 2.71
C GLY A 463 18.94 -20.56 3.60
N GLU A 464 19.10 -21.48 4.55
CA GLU A 464 18.12 -21.75 5.59
C GLU A 464 18.06 -20.62 6.65
N GLY A 465 16.93 -20.50 7.36
CA GLY A 465 16.75 -19.52 8.43
C GLY A 465 16.14 -18.18 8.01
N ARG A 466 16.96 -17.19 7.60
CA ARG A 466 16.58 -15.76 7.69
C ARG A 466 15.50 -15.26 6.73
N ASN A 467 15.27 -15.89 5.57
CA ASN A 467 14.23 -15.44 4.61
C ASN A 467 12.81 -15.94 4.94
N THR A 468 12.64 -16.78 5.97
CA THR A 468 11.36 -17.43 6.31
C THR A 468 10.25 -16.44 6.67
N PHE A 469 10.49 -15.52 7.61
CA PHE A 469 9.48 -14.54 8.06
C PHE A 469 9.00 -13.63 6.91
N ALA A 470 9.93 -13.04 6.16
CA ALA A 470 9.59 -12.12 5.07
C ALA A 470 8.80 -12.80 3.95
N LEU A 471 9.14 -14.04 3.60
CA LEU A 471 8.41 -14.82 2.59
C LEU A 471 7.05 -15.33 3.11
N CYS A 472 6.95 -15.67 4.40
CA CYS A 472 5.68 -16.02 5.04
C CYS A 472 4.72 -14.83 5.02
N LEU A 473 5.15 -13.67 5.53
CA LEU A 473 4.36 -12.45 5.55
C LEU A 473 3.94 -12.00 4.14
N ALA A 474 4.83 -12.10 3.14
CA ALA A 474 4.48 -11.79 1.75
C ALA A 474 3.38 -12.73 1.17
N ARG A 475 3.35 -14.01 1.58
CA ARG A 475 2.29 -14.95 1.19
C ARG A 475 0.96 -14.67 1.88
N GLU A 476 0.98 -14.38 3.18
CA GLU A 476 -0.23 -14.01 3.94
C GLU A 476 -0.84 -12.69 3.44
N LEU A 477 0.01 -11.70 3.12
CA LEU A 477 -0.43 -10.45 2.47
C LEU A 477 -1.02 -10.70 1.08
N SER A 478 -0.40 -11.56 0.28
CA SER A 478 -0.92 -11.93 -1.04
C SER A 478 -2.30 -12.61 -0.94
N LYS A 479 -2.45 -13.60 -0.03
CA LYS A 479 -3.73 -14.25 0.31
C LYS A 479 -4.78 -13.22 0.73
N ALA A 480 -4.46 -12.33 1.66
CA ALA A 480 -5.39 -11.32 2.16
C ALA A 480 -5.81 -10.32 1.09
N ILE A 481 -4.89 -9.91 0.18
CA ILE A 481 -5.25 -9.06 -0.96
C ILE A 481 -6.19 -9.80 -1.92
N VAL A 482 -5.99 -11.10 -2.17
CA VAL A 482 -6.92 -11.90 -2.99
C VAL A 482 -8.32 -11.93 -2.37
N THR A 483 -8.44 -12.11 -1.06
CA THR A 483 -9.75 -11.99 -0.37
C THR A 483 -10.33 -10.58 -0.52
N LEU A 484 -9.53 -9.54 -0.26
CA LEU A 484 -9.99 -8.15 -0.40
C LEU A 484 -10.44 -7.81 -1.83
N LYS A 485 -9.86 -8.43 -2.88
CA LYS A 485 -10.33 -8.25 -4.26
C LYS A 485 -11.76 -8.76 -4.51
N THR A 486 -12.28 -9.70 -3.73
CA THR A 486 -13.68 -10.14 -3.87
C THR A 486 -14.68 -9.16 -3.25
N GLY A 487 -14.21 -8.05 -2.68
CA GLY A 487 -15.02 -7.12 -1.88
C GLY A 487 -15.27 -7.61 -0.45
N VAL A 488 -14.72 -8.77 -0.08
CA VAL A 488 -14.88 -9.37 1.25
C VAL A 488 -13.63 -9.08 2.10
N ARG A 489 -13.85 -8.72 3.35
CA ARG A 489 -12.77 -8.48 4.30
C ARG A 489 -12.23 -9.81 4.86
N PRO A 490 -10.90 -10.01 5.02
CA PRO A 490 -10.35 -11.25 5.57
C PRO A 490 -10.86 -11.53 6.99
N LYS A 491 -10.79 -12.79 7.42
CA LYS A 491 -11.18 -13.22 8.77
C LYS A 491 -10.49 -12.36 9.86
N PRO A 492 -11.15 -12.07 11.00
CA PRO A 492 -10.57 -11.27 12.09
C PRO A 492 -9.19 -11.74 12.55
N GLU A 493 -9.00 -13.06 12.65
CA GLU A 493 -7.77 -13.69 13.13
C GLU A 493 -6.63 -13.51 12.12
N ASP A 494 -6.92 -13.68 10.83
CA ASP A 494 -5.99 -13.39 9.73
C ASP A 494 -5.59 -11.91 9.70
N LEU A 495 -6.56 -10.99 9.89
CA LEU A 495 -6.29 -9.54 9.94
C LEU A 495 -5.41 -9.14 11.12
N MET A 496 -5.72 -9.61 12.34
CA MET A 496 -4.87 -9.36 13.51
C MET A 496 -3.49 -9.94 13.28
N ARG A 497 -3.39 -11.22 12.90
CA ARG A 497 -2.10 -11.89 12.66
C ARG A 497 -1.24 -11.14 11.64
N ILE A 498 -1.82 -10.66 10.53
CA ILE A 498 -1.10 -9.87 9.52
C ILE A 498 -0.68 -8.49 10.08
N LYS A 499 -1.57 -7.75 10.76
CA LYS A 499 -1.25 -6.42 11.29
C LYS A 499 -0.23 -6.47 12.44
N HIS A 500 -0.28 -7.47 13.32
CA HIS A 500 0.77 -7.72 14.33
C HIS A 500 2.12 -8.04 13.67
N MET A 501 2.16 -8.86 12.60
CA MET A 501 3.39 -9.10 11.85
C MET A 501 3.93 -7.85 11.14
N LEU A 502 3.07 -6.94 10.70
CA LEU A 502 3.46 -5.68 10.07
C LEU A 502 3.99 -4.63 11.05
N PHE A 503 3.31 -4.40 12.18
CA PHE A 503 3.55 -3.23 13.04
C PHE A 503 4.23 -3.55 14.37
N CYS A 504 3.98 -4.74 14.93
CA CYS A 504 4.30 -5.06 16.33
C CYS A 504 5.44 -6.09 16.46
N SER A 505 5.66 -6.92 15.44
CA SER A 505 6.74 -7.92 15.44
C SER A 505 8.15 -7.27 15.47
N PRO A 506 9.11 -7.79 16.26
CA PRO A 506 10.52 -7.39 16.16
C PRO A 506 11.11 -7.57 14.75
N SER A 507 10.57 -8.50 13.96
CA SER A 507 10.92 -8.76 12.55
C SER A 507 10.14 -7.90 11.54
N SER A 508 9.31 -6.95 12.01
CA SER A 508 8.61 -5.97 11.17
C SER A 508 9.56 -5.29 10.16
N PRO A 509 9.14 -5.10 8.88
CA PRO A 509 9.95 -4.39 7.90
C PRO A 509 10.25 -2.96 8.35
N SER A 510 11.50 -2.51 8.18
CA SER A 510 12.00 -1.23 8.70
C SER A 510 11.12 -0.01 8.38
N ARG A 511 10.46 0.02 7.21
CA ARG A 511 9.51 1.07 6.82
C ARG A 511 8.33 1.20 7.80
N PHE A 512 7.79 0.09 8.29
CA PHE A 512 6.62 0.08 9.19
C PHE A 512 6.98 0.40 10.64
N ARG A 513 8.27 0.38 11.00
CA ARG A 513 8.77 0.82 12.32
C ARG A 513 9.06 2.33 12.40
N ARG A 514 8.73 3.10 11.35
CA ARG A 514 8.82 4.57 11.35
C ARG A 514 7.66 5.20 12.14
N PRO A 515 7.82 6.44 12.69
CA PRO A 515 6.76 7.13 13.42
C PRO A 515 5.47 7.33 12.63
N ASP A 516 5.59 7.40 11.29
CA ASP A 516 4.48 7.39 10.35
C ASP A 516 3.43 6.28 10.64
N PHE A 517 3.81 5.21 11.33
CA PHE A 517 2.94 4.08 11.69
C PHE A 517 2.72 3.87 13.20
N ASP A 518 3.04 4.84 14.07
CA ASP A 518 2.86 4.67 15.54
C ASP A 518 1.39 4.47 15.95
N GLY A 519 0.44 5.07 15.25
CA GLY A 519 -1.00 4.83 15.50
C GLY A 519 -1.39 3.35 15.39
N TRP A 520 -0.87 2.64 14.38
CA TRP A 520 -1.10 1.18 14.25
C TRP A 520 -0.29 0.34 15.24
N ARG A 521 0.66 0.91 15.99
CA ARG A 521 1.23 0.22 17.17
C ARG A 521 0.36 0.43 18.40
N GLN A 522 -0.15 1.65 18.60
CA GLN A 522 -1.07 1.97 19.69
C GLN A 522 -2.35 1.12 19.63
N ASP A 523 -2.91 0.93 18.42
CA ASP A 523 -4.01 -0.01 18.10
C ASP A 523 -3.81 -1.47 18.58
N SER A 524 -2.58 -1.86 18.95
CA SER A 524 -2.20 -3.20 19.41
C SER A 524 -1.84 -3.25 20.90
N CYS A 525 -1.80 -2.12 21.60
CA CYS A 525 -1.36 -2.02 23.00
C CYS A 525 -2.49 -1.64 23.97
N GLU A 526 -3.55 -0.97 23.51
CA GLU A 526 -4.64 -0.35 24.29
C GLU A 526 -5.55 -1.33 25.08
N ARG A 527 -5.09 -2.52 25.46
CA ARG A 527 -5.92 -3.55 26.10
C ARG A 527 -5.27 -4.42 27.18
N ILE A 528 -4.01 -4.17 27.52
CA ILE A 528 -3.30 -4.95 28.56
C ILE A 528 -3.44 -4.30 29.96
N ASP A 529 -3.73 -3.00 30.00
CA ASP A 529 -3.62 -2.18 31.22
C ASP A 529 -4.97 -1.82 31.91
N GLU A 530 -6.10 -2.37 31.45
CA GLU A 530 -7.46 -2.12 32.00
C GLU A 530 -8.15 -3.38 32.60
N GLN A 531 -7.38 -4.39 33.01
CA GLN A 531 -7.84 -5.58 33.76
C GLN A 531 -7.07 -5.78 35.07
#